data_AF-A0A6M0FDJ6-F1
#
_entry.id   AF-A0A6M0FDJ6-F1
#
_cell.length_a   1.000
_cell.length_b   1.000
_cell.length_c   1.000
_cell.angle_alpha   90.00
_cell.angle_beta   90.00
_cell.angle_gamma   90.00
#
_symmetry.space_group_name_H-M   'P 1'
#
loop_
_entity.id
_entity.type
_entity.pdbx_description
1 polymer ?
#
loop_
_entity_poly.entity_id
_entity_poly.type
_entity_poly.pdbx_seq_one_letter_code
_entity_poly.pdbx_strand_id
1 'polypeptide(L)' 'MTQQANTIILEMTGADKDDINDLRNGEGKIFRKIRSMIEQLKQQGEVDENAQPVIAIVQKKKDKKGLLD' A
#
# COMPACT_ATOMS: atom_id res chain seq x y z
N MET A 1 12.36 -2.25 -26.00
CA MET A 1 12.87 -1.21 -25.08
C MET A 1 12.52 -1.63 -23.67
N THR A 2 13.50 -1.71 -22.77
CA THR A 2 13.24 -2.02 -21.35
C THR A 2 12.67 -0.78 -20.68
N GLN A 3 11.35 -0.79 -20.43
CA GLN A 3 10.69 0.24 -19.61
C GLN A 3 11.36 0.22 -18.23
N GLN A 4 11.97 1.34 -17.83
CA GLN A 4 12.50 1.48 -16.48
C GLN A 4 11.32 1.38 -15.50
N ALA A 5 11.42 0.52 -14.49
CA ALA A 5 10.34 0.32 -13.54
C ALA A 5 10.12 1.61 -12.72
N ASN A 6 9.01 2.29 -12.96
CA ASN A 6 8.57 3.44 -12.17
C ASN A 6 8.15 2.95 -10.78
N THR A 7 9.09 2.91 -9.84
CA THR A 7 8.84 2.51 -8.45
C THR A 7 8.20 3.69 -7.71
N ILE A 8 6.97 3.51 -7.25
CA ILE A 8 6.26 4.52 -6.45
C ILE A 8 6.27 4.07 -4.99
N ILE A 9 6.92 4.86 -4.13
CA ILE A 9 6.95 4.61 -2.68
C ILE A 9 5.89 5.49 -2.04
N LEU A 10 4.91 4.85 -1.40
CA LEU A 10 3.87 5.53 -0.64
C LEU A 10 4.06 5.28 0.84
N GLU A 11 4.30 6.34 1.61
CA GLU A 11 4.30 6.27 3.06
C GLU A 11 2.88 6.49 3.60
N MET A 12 2.37 5.50 4.33
CA MET A 12 1.06 5.56 4.98
C MET A 12 1.22 5.35 6.47
N THR A 13 1.05 6.42 7.25
CA THR A 13 1.13 6.39 8.71
C THR A 13 -0.23 6.15 9.34
N GLY A 14 -0.26 5.58 10.54
CA GLY A 14 -1.48 5.48 11.37
C GLY A 14 -2.46 4.38 10.95
N ALA A 15 -2.01 3.40 10.15
CA ALA A 15 -2.78 2.19 9.90
C ALA A 15 -2.71 1.26 11.11
N ASP A 16 -3.88 0.87 11.63
CA ASP A 16 -3.96 -0.17 12.65
C ASP A 16 -4.00 -1.59 12.02
N LYS A 17 -4.13 -2.61 12.86
CA LYS A 17 -4.17 -4.01 12.39
C LYS A 17 -5.41 -4.29 11.54
N ASP A 18 -6.53 -3.66 11.87
CA ASP A 18 -7.81 -3.91 11.21
C ASP A 18 -7.82 -3.23 9.84
N ASP A 19 -7.28 -2.01 9.74
CA ASP A 19 -7.02 -1.31 8.49
C ASP A 19 -6.16 -2.15 7.51
N ILE A 20 -5.15 -2.85 8.02
CA ILE A 20 -4.30 -3.75 7.21
C ILE A 20 -5.07 -5.00 6.77
N ASN A 21 -5.94 -5.54 7.63
CA ASN A 21 -6.78 -6.69 7.26
C ASN A 21 -7.80 -6.31 6.19
N ASP A 22 -8.45 -5.16 6.33
CA ASP A 22 -9.39 -4.62 5.34
C ASP A 22 -8.69 -4.44 3.99
N LEU A 23 -7.49 -3.84 3.99
CA LEU A 23 -6.69 -3.70 2.77
C LEU A 23 -6.42 -5.05 2.08
N ARG A 24 -6.09 -6.09 2.85
CA ARG A 24 -5.85 -7.44 2.32
C ARG A 24 -7.11 -8.06 1.71
N ASN A 25 -8.29 -7.70 2.22
CA ASN A 25 -9.58 -8.13 1.69
C ASN A 25 -10.07 -7.28 0.50
N GLY A 26 -9.32 -6.25 0.09
CA GLY A 26 -9.76 -5.33 -0.96
C GLY A 26 -10.79 -4.31 -0.48
N GLU A 27 -10.80 -4.01 0.82
CA GLU A 27 -11.78 -3.15 1.48
C GLU A 27 -11.12 -2.07 2.34
N GLY A 28 -11.95 -1.22 2.96
CA GLY A 28 -11.50 -0.21 3.90
C GLY A 28 -10.91 1.05 3.28
N LYS A 29 -10.56 2.00 4.16
CA LYS A 29 -10.12 3.36 3.77
C LYS A 29 -8.78 3.36 3.02
N ILE A 30 -7.87 2.47 3.39
CA ILE A 30 -6.54 2.37 2.79
C ILE A 30 -6.63 1.87 1.36
N PHE A 31 -7.40 0.79 1.12
CA PHE A 31 -7.62 0.26 -0.22
C PHE A 31 -8.22 1.32 -1.15
N ARG A 32 -9.28 2.02 -0.71
CA ARG A 32 -9.92 3.08 -1.50
C ARG A 32 -8.93 4.18 -1.89
N LYS A 33 -8.04 4.58 -0.96
CA LYS A 33 -7.00 5.58 -1.21
C LYS A 33 -5.98 5.10 -2.24
N ILE A 34 -5.49 3.87 -2.10
CA ILE A 34 -4.54 3.27 -3.05
C ILE A 34 -5.18 3.13 -4.43
N ARG A 35 -6.43 2.65 -4.52
CA ARG A 35 -7.18 2.53 -5.77
C ARG A 35 -7.30 3.86 -6.50
N SER A 36 -7.73 4.91 -5.78
CA SER A 36 -7.88 6.25 -6.35
C SER A 36 -6.54 6.81 -6.86
N MET A 37 -5.45 6.58 -6.14
CA MET A 37 -4.12 7.01 -6.57
C MET A 37 -3.65 6.27 -7.83
N ILE A 38 -3.87 4.95 -7.91
CA ILE A 38 -3.54 4.18 -9.12
C ILE A 38 -4.38 4.67 -10.32
N GLU A 39 -5.66 4.96 -10.13
CA GLU A 39 -6.51 5.52 -11.18
C GLU A 39 -6.00 6.89 -11.67
N GLN A 40 -5.55 7.76 -10.76
CA GLN A 40 -4.95 9.05 -11.12
C GLN A 40 -3.64 8.88 -11.91
N LEU A 41 -2.78 7.96 -11.50
CA LEU A 41 -1.53 7.68 -12.20
C LEU A 41 -1.76 7.15 -13.62
N LYS A 42 -2.78 6.30 -13.79
CA LYS A 42 -3.20 5.84 -15.13
C LYS A 42 -3.74 7.00 -15.98
N GLN A 43 -4.58 7.86 -15.41
CA GLN A 43 -5.11 9.05 -16.11
C GLN A 43 -4.01 10.03 -16.53
N GLN A 44 -2.94 10.13 -15.74
CA GLN A 44 -1.78 10.99 -16.05
C GLN A 44 -0.81 10.35 -17.05
N GLY A 45 -0.99 9.07 -17.41
CA GLY A 45 -0.09 8.34 -18.31
C GLY A 45 1.23 7.92 -17.65
N GLU A 46 1.34 8.02 -16.32
CA GLU A 46 2.54 7.64 -15.55
C GLU A 46 2.69 6.12 -15.41
N VAL A 47 1.59 5.41 -15.59
CA VAL A 47 1.46 3.96 -15.45
C VAL A 47 0.57 3.41 -16.57
N ASP A 48 0.95 2.26 -17.14
CA ASP A 48 0.19 1.57 -18.18
C ASP A 48 -1.24 1.20 -17.72
N GLU A 49 -2.20 1.19 -18.64
CA GLU A 49 -3.59 0.81 -18.34
C GLU A 49 -3.69 -0.59 -17.71
N ASN A 50 -2.80 -1.51 -18.09
CA ASN A 50 -2.74 -2.89 -17.62
C ASN A 50 -1.71 -3.14 -16.53
N ALA A 51 -1.12 -2.09 -15.95
CA ALA A 51 -0.14 -2.26 -14.89
C ALA A 51 -0.74 -3.00 -13.69
N GLN A 52 -0.02 -4.02 -13.22
CA GLN A 52 -0.35 -4.78 -12.02
C GLN A 52 0.37 -4.15 -10.81
N PRO A 53 -0.36 -3.60 -9.83
CA PRO A 53 0.25 -3.03 -8.64
C PRO A 53 0.74 -4.13 -7.70
N VAL A 54 1.96 -4.01 -7.19
CA VAL A 54 2.50 -4.84 -6.10
C VAL A 54 2.64 -3.97 -4.86
N ILE A 55 1.99 -4.35 -3.75
CA ILE A 55 1.95 -3.57 -2.52
C ILE A 55 2.71 -4.31 -1.43
N ALA A 56 3.82 -3.73 -0.96
CA ALA A 56 4.58 -4.25 0.18
C ALA A 56 4.17 -3.50 1.47
N ILE A 57 3.61 -4.23 2.43
CA ILE A 57 3.21 -3.68 3.72
C ILE A 57 4.27 -4.05 4.76
N VAL A 58 4.87 -3.05 5.38
CA VAL A 58 5.80 -3.23 6.51
C VAL A 58 5.10 -2.86 7.82
N GLN A 59 5.19 -3.73 8.82
CA GLN A 59 4.66 -3.46 10.16
C GLN A 59 5.81 -3.49 11.17
N LYS A 60 5.92 -2.43 11.98
CA LYS A 60 6.86 -2.41 13.09
C LYS A 60 6.44 -3.49 14.10
N LYS A 61 7.36 -4.40 14.43
CA LYS A 61 7.14 -5.42 15.44
C LYS A 61 6.86 -4.73 16.78
N LYS A 62 5.81 -5.15 17.50
CA LYS A 62 5.55 -4.65 18.85
C LYS A 62 6.71 -5.04 19.76
N ASP A 63 7.16 -4.10 20.59
CA ASP A 63 8.10 -4.42 21.66
C ASP A 63 7.42 -5.43 22.60
N LYS A 64 8.05 -6.60 22.76
CA LYS A 64 7.58 -7.58 23.75
C LYS A 64 7.93 -7.02 25.12
N LYS A 65 6.97 -6.42 25.82
CA LYS A 65 7.09 -6.29 27.29
C LYS A 65 7.25 -7.71 27.84
N GLY A 66 8.37 -7.95 28.52
CA GLY A 66 8.60 -9.22 29.20
C GLY A 66 7.56 -9.42 30.30
N LEU A 67 7.36 -10.67 30.73
CA LEU A 67 6.49 -11.05 31.87
C LEU A 67 6.89 -10.41 33.22
N LEU A 68 7.89 -9.54 33.24
CA LEU A 68 8.49 -8.91 34.42
C LEU A 68 8.53 -7.38 34.33
N ASP A 69 7.89 -6.76 33.32
CA ASP A 69 7.68 -5.30 33.19
C ASP A 69 6.26 -4.87 33.62
#